data_AF-A0A6I9IT70-F1
#
_entry.id   AF-A0A6I9IT70-F1
#
_cell.length_a   1.000
_cell.length_b   1.000
_cell.length_c   1.000
_cell.angle_alpha   90.00
_cell.angle_beta   90.00
_cell.angle_gamma   90.00
#
_symmetry.space_group_name_H-M   'P 1'
#
loop_
_entity.id
_entity.type
_entity.pdbx_description
1 polymer ?
#
loop_
_entity_poly.entity_id
_entity_poly.type
_entity_poly.pdbx_seq_one_letter_code
_entity_poly.pdbx_strand_id
1 'polypeptide(L)'
;MSNPQPLKEEAYDMSGARLALTLCVTKAREGSEADLDALELMFQKLGFESTIKRDPTAQQFKEELEKFQEAIDAREDFVSCAFVVLMAHGLEGRLKGEDEEMVDLEDLFQVLNNKNCRALRAKPKVYIVQACRGEQRDPGETVGADNSVMVVKYSPETIPTYTDTLHVYSTVEGYIAYRDDKKGSYFIQTLVDVFTNRRGPILELLTEVTRRMAKEEVVQEGEARKVNPEIQSTLRKRLYLQ
;
A
#
# COMPACT_ATOMS: atom_id res chain seq x y z
N MET A 1 27.72 3.25 31.53
CA MET A 1 26.89 3.04 30.32
C MET A 1 26.55 4.43 29.79
N SER A 2 26.89 4.74 28.54
CA SER A 2 26.49 6.00 27.90
C SER A 2 24.99 5.99 27.66
N ASN A 3 24.28 7.07 27.98
CA ASN A 3 22.86 7.20 27.65
C ASN A 3 22.66 7.03 26.13
N PRO A 4 21.59 6.34 25.69
CA PRO A 4 21.24 6.29 24.28
C PRO A 4 21.10 7.71 23.71
N GLN A 5 21.72 7.96 22.57
CA GLN A 5 21.54 9.23 21.85
C GLN A 5 20.20 9.21 21.10
N PRO A 6 19.50 10.36 21.02
CA PRO A 6 18.28 10.45 20.23
C PRO A 6 18.60 10.20 18.75
N LEU A 7 17.69 9.51 18.07
CA LEU A 7 17.80 9.26 16.63
C LEU A 7 17.77 10.61 15.87
N LYS A 8 18.70 10.81 14.94
CA LYS A 8 18.66 11.96 14.03
C LYS A 8 17.51 11.75 13.04
N GLU A 9 16.51 12.62 13.07
CA GLU A 9 15.34 12.49 12.22
C GLU A 9 15.62 13.07 10.83
N GLU A 10 15.59 12.21 9.80
CA GLU A 10 15.63 12.61 8.41
C GLU A 10 14.28 12.39 7.75
N ALA A 11 13.89 13.29 6.84
CA ALA A 11 12.64 13.21 6.07
C ALA A 11 12.92 13.16 4.56
N TYR A 12 12.02 12.54 3.80
CA TYR A 12 12.03 12.64 2.34
C TYR A 12 11.63 14.04 1.89
N ASP A 13 12.19 14.47 0.75
CA ASP A 13 11.81 15.73 0.11
C ASP A 13 10.49 15.55 -0.66
N MET A 14 9.43 16.19 -0.15
CA MET A 14 8.06 16.10 -0.65
C MET A 14 7.59 17.37 -1.35
N SER A 15 8.51 18.24 -1.78
CA SER A 15 8.20 19.50 -2.47
C SER A 15 7.95 19.35 -3.98
N GLY A 16 8.18 18.17 -4.55
CA GLY A 16 8.00 17.84 -5.95
C GLY A 16 6.65 17.18 -6.28
N ALA A 17 6.54 16.70 -7.51
CA ALA A 17 5.37 16.00 -8.00
C ALA A 17 5.11 14.70 -7.24
N ARG A 18 3.85 14.44 -6.93
CA ARG A 18 3.40 13.22 -6.25
C ARG A 18 2.50 12.48 -7.21
N LEU A 19 2.86 11.24 -7.55
CA LEU A 19 2.20 10.51 -8.63
C LEU A 19 1.48 9.30 -8.08
N ALA A 20 0.27 9.01 -8.57
CA ALA A 20 -0.50 7.86 -8.14
C ALA A 20 -1.07 7.08 -9.33
N LEU A 21 -0.99 5.76 -9.27
CA LEU A 21 -1.66 4.85 -10.19
C LEU A 21 -2.57 3.92 -9.39
N THR A 22 -3.85 3.84 -9.76
CA THR A 22 -4.78 2.86 -9.20
C THR A 22 -5.20 1.88 -10.28
N LEU A 23 -4.94 0.60 -10.06
CA LEU A 23 -5.36 -0.51 -10.92
C LEU A 23 -6.39 -1.34 -10.16
N CYS A 24 -7.63 -1.35 -10.65
CA CYS A 24 -8.74 -1.99 -9.93
C CYS A 24 -9.58 -2.88 -10.83
N VAL A 25 -9.67 -4.17 -10.50
CA VAL A 25 -10.70 -5.06 -11.04
C VAL A 25 -12.00 -4.82 -10.25
N THR A 26 -13.06 -4.41 -10.94
CA THR A 26 -14.36 -4.03 -10.38
C THR A 26 -15.43 -5.10 -10.62
N LYS A 27 -15.25 -5.94 -11.65
CA LYS A 27 -16.13 -7.08 -11.93
C LYS A 27 -16.21 -8.05 -10.75
N ALA A 28 -17.44 -8.46 -10.42
CA ALA A 28 -17.76 -9.33 -9.28
C ALA A 28 -17.10 -8.84 -7.96
N ARG A 29 -16.99 -7.52 -7.84
CA ARG A 29 -16.33 -6.84 -6.75
C ARG A 29 -17.14 -5.64 -6.24
N GLU A 30 -18.41 -5.89 -5.92
CA GLU A 30 -19.36 -4.90 -5.38
C GLU A 30 -18.74 -4.08 -4.24
N GLY A 31 -18.92 -2.76 -4.28
CA GLY A 31 -18.30 -1.82 -3.35
C GLY A 31 -16.92 -1.30 -3.78
N SER A 32 -16.27 -1.86 -4.81
CA SER A 32 -14.97 -1.35 -5.30
C SER A 32 -15.03 0.09 -5.82
N GLU A 33 -16.17 0.52 -6.38
CA GLU A 33 -16.32 1.91 -6.83
C GLU A 33 -16.28 2.90 -5.66
N ALA A 34 -16.84 2.55 -4.49
CA ALA A 34 -16.74 3.39 -3.30
C ALA A 34 -15.28 3.52 -2.81
N ASP A 35 -14.47 2.47 -2.98
CA ASP A 35 -13.03 2.54 -2.71
C ASP A 35 -12.29 3.43 -3.73
N LEU A 36 -12.65 3.34 -5.01
CA LEU A 36 -12.09 4.19 -6.06
C LEU A 36 -12.40 5.68 -5.81
N ASP A 37 -13.65 6.01 -5.49
CA ASP A 37 -14.07 7.38 -5.19
C ASP A 37 -13.34 7.94 -3.95
N ALA A 38 -13.19 7.11 -2.90
CA ALA A 38 -12.48 7.49 -1.69
C ALA A 38 -10.97 7.74 -1.95
N LEU A 39 -10.34 6.88 -2.75
CA LEU A 39 -8.93 7.03 -3.14
C LEU A 39 -8.70 8.26 -4.01
N GLU A 40 -9.57 8.51 -4.98
CA GLU A 40 -9.49 9.70 -5.84
C GLU A 40 -9.57 10.98 -5.00
N LEU A 41 -10.51 11.05 -4.07
CA LEU A 41 -10.64 12.17 -3.14
C LEU A 41 -9.39 12.32 -2.25
N MET A 42 -8.84 11.22 -1.74
CA MET A 42 -7.62 11.22 -0.94
C MET A 42 -6.44 11.79 -1.74
N PHE A 43 -6.20 11.26 -2.94
CA PHE A 43 -5.10 11.69 -3.80
C PHE A 43 -5.24 13.16 -4.18
N GLN A 44 -6.44 13.61 -4.52
CA GLN A 44 -6.71 15.02 -4.78
C GLN A 44 -6.36 15.90 -3.57
N LYS A 45 -6.80 15.52 -2.36
CA LYS A 45 -6.51 16.29 -1.13
C LYS A 45 -5.03 16.30 -0.75
N LEU A 46 -4.30 15.25 -1.07
CA LEU A 46 -2.86 15.12 -0.80
C LEU A 46 -1.98 15.67 -1.94
N GLY A 47 -2.60 16.27 -2.97
CA GLY A 47 -1.90 16.92 -4.09
C GLY A 47 -1.20 15.93 -5.03
N PHE A 48 -1.76 14.73 -5.20
CA PHE A 48 -1.28 13.75 -6.16
C PHE A 48 -1.88 13.98 -7.55
N GLU A 49 -1.08 13.77 -8.57
CA GLU A 49 -1.55 13.53 -9.94
C GLU A 49 -1.87 12.02 -10.05
N SER A 50 -3.16 11.68 -10.07
CA SER A 50 -3.63 10.30 -10.01
C SER A 50 -4.28 9.82 -11.30
N THR A 51 -3.94 8.60 -11.72
CA THR A 51 -4.56 7.90 -12.84
C THR A 51 -5.24 6.61 -12.35
N ILE A 52 -6.42 6.31 -12.88
CA ILE A 52 -7.19 5.10 -12.54
C ILE A 52 -7.38 4.25 -13.80
N LYS A 53 -7.08 2.95 -13.71
CA LYS A 53 -7.45 1.93 -14.68
C LYS A 53 -8.42 0.94 -14.03
N ARG A 54 -9.59 0.79 -14.66
CA ARG A 54 -10.58 -0.22 -14.30
C ARG A 54 -10.39 -1.49 -15.14
N ASP A 55 -10.66 -2.61 -14.50
CA ASP A 55 -10.69 -3.96 -15.04
C ASP A 55 -9.46 -4.31 -15.91
N PRO A 56 -8.23 -4.16 -15.40
CA PRO A 56 -7.06 -4.64 -16.12
C PRO A 56 -7.07 -6.18 -16.19
N THR A 57 -6.68 -6.72 -17.35
CA THR A 57 -6.24 -8.11 -17.47
C THR A 57 -4.95 -8.35 -16.67
N ALA A 58 -4.58 -9.61 -16.42
CA ALA A 58 -3.33 -9.95 -15.75
C ALA A 58 -2.12 -9.32 -16.45
N GLN A 59 -2.11 -9.33 -17.78
CA GLN A 59 -1.07 -8.68 -18.58
C GLN A 59 -1.13 -7.14 -18.45
N GLN A 60 -2.33 -6.55 -18.49
CA GLN A 60 -2.49 -5.10 -18.41
C GLN A 60 -2.07 -4.52 -17.06
N PHE A 61 -2.11 -5.29 -15.97
CA PHE A 61 -1.53 -4.85 -14.69
C PHE A 61 -0.08 -4.41 -14.86
N LYS A 62 0.72 -5.22 -15.55
CA LYS A 62 2.13 -4.93 -15.81
C LYS A 62 2.30 -3.80 -16.83
N GLU A 63 1.56 -3.85 -17.94
CA GLU A 63 1.69 -2.83 -19.01
C GLU A 63 1.35 -1.42 -18.52
N GLU A 64 0.31 -1.26 -17.69
CA GLU A 64 -0.05 0.05 -17.15
C GLU A 64 0.96 0.56 -16.12
N LEU A 65 1.59 -0.35 -15.36
CA LEU A 65 2.72 -0.01 -14.47
C LEU A 65 3.96 0.41 -15.25
N GLU A 66 4.28 -0.27 -16.36
CA GLU A 66 5.39 0.09 -17.24
C GLU A 66 5.14 1.46 -17.90
N LYS A 67 3.94 1.71 -18.43
CA LYS A 67 3.56 3.04 -18.95
C LYS A 67 3.68 4.13 -17.89
N PHE A 68 3.28 3.85 -16.65
CA PHE A 68 3.42 4.78 -15.54
C PHE A 68 4.87 5.05 -15.19
N GLN A 69 5.73 4.03 -15.18
CA GLN A 69 7.17 4.17 -14.98
C GLN A 69 7.81 5.01 -16.09
N GLU A 70 7.48 4.75 -17.35
CA GLU A 70 7.98 5.52 -18.50
C GLU A 70 7.55 6.98 -18.39
N ALA A 71 6.30 7.25 -18.04
CA ALA A 71 5.79 8.61 -17.82
C ALA A 71 6.54 9.31 -16.68
N ILE A 72 6.79 8.62 -15.56
CA ILE A 72 7.58 9.13 -14.44
C ILE A 72 9.01 9.50 -14.87
N ASP A 73 9.68 8.62 -15.63
CA ASP A 73 11.08 8.82 -16.04
C ASP A 73 11.25 9.86 -17.15
N ALA A 74 10.16 10.18 -17.87
CA ALA A 74 10.08 11.21 -18.89
C ALA A 74 9.78 12.62 -18.34
N ARG A 75 9.42 12.76 -17.06
CA ARG A 75 9.15 14.07 -16.46
C ARG A 75 10.40 14.95 -16.40
N GLU A 76 10.20 16.24 -16.63
CA GLU A 76 11.24 17.26 -16.48
C GLU A 76 11.30 17.82 -15.04
N ASP A 77 10.18 17.83 -14.34
CA ASP A 77 10.09 18.33 -12.97
C ASP A 77 10.43 17.25 -11.93
N PHE A 78 10.80 17.70 -10.73
CA PHE A 78 11.24 16.83 -9.67
C PHE A 78 10.07 16.01 -9.11
N VAL A 79 10.12 14.68 -9.23
CA VAL A 79 9.17 13.76 -8.59
C VAL A 79 9.57 13.54 -7.13
N SER A 80 8.64 13.60 -6.19
CA SER A 80 8.90 13.32 -4.76
C SER A 80 8.59 11.87 -4.36
N CYS A 81 7.51 11.29 -4.88
CA CYS A 81 7.12 9.91 -4.59
C CYS A 81 6.17 9.35 -5.66
N ALA A 82 5.99 8.03 -5.65
CA ALA A 82 4.92 7.37 -6.38
C ALA A 82 4.11 6.45 -5.46
N PHE A 83 2.79 6.45 -5.66
CA PHE A 83 1.84 5.54 -5.03
C PHE A 83 1.25 4.62 -6.09
N VAL A 84 1.13 3.34 -5.79
CA VAL A 84 0.46 2.35 -6.64
C VAL A 84 -0.56 1.62 -5.78
N VAL A 85 -1.84 1.71 -6.15
CA VAL A 85 -2.93 1.00 -5.49
C VAL A 85 -3.37 -0.15 -6.39
N LEU A 86 -3.30 -1.37 -5.87
CA LEU A 86 -3.69 -2.58 -6.58
C LEU A 86 -4.90 -3.19 -5.86
N MET A 87 -6.05 -3.22 -6.54
CA MET A 87 -7.29 -3.76 -5.98
C MET A 87 -7.85 -4.84 -6.88
N ALA A 88 -7.76 -6.10 -6.47
CA ALA A 88 -8.33 -7.22 -7.20
C ALA A 88 -8.76 -8.36 -6.26
N HIS A 89 -9.37 -9.40 -6.83
CA HIS A 89 -9.29 -10.71 -6.18
C HIS A 89 -7.86 -11.22 -6.28
N GLY A 90 -7.48 -12.16 -5.42
CA GLY A 90 -6.11 -12.64 -5.37
C GLY A 90 -5.95 -13.84 -4.48
N LEU A 91 -4.73 -14.38 -4.52
CA LEU A 91 -4.24 -15.45 -3.66
C LEU A 91 -2.82 -15.05 -3.24
N GLU A 92 -2.19 -15.84 -2.36
CA GLU A 92 -0.83 -15.60 -1.86
C GLU A 92 0.14 -15.11 -2.95
N GLY A 93 0.61 -13.87 -2.81
CA GLY A 93 1.56 -13.24 -3.74
C GLY A 93 1.03 -12.85 -5.13
N ARG A 94 -0.26 -13.04 -5.44
CA ARG A 94 -0.80 -12.91 -6.79
C ARG A 94 -2.13 -12.15 -6.86
N LEU A 95 -2.31 -11.41 -7.94
CA LEU A 95 -3.58 -10.74 -8.26
C LEU A 95 -4.24 -11.41 -9.45
N LYS A 96 -5.57 -11.44 -9.44
CA LYS A 96 -6.38 -11.97 -10.53
C LYS A 96 -6.86 -10.84 -11.44
N GLY A 97 -6.55 -10.91 -12.73
CA GLY A 97 -7.03 -9.98 -13.74
C GLY A 97 -8.51 -10.19 -14.09
N GLU A 98 -9.08 -9.27 -14.87
CA GLU A 98 -10.45 -9.44 -15.37
C GLU A 98 -10.64 -10.63 -16.33
N ASP A 99 -9.53 -11.10 -16.90
CA ASP A 99 -9.41 -12.28 -17.76
C ASP A 99 -9.26 -13.58 -16.97
N GLU A 100 -9.40 -13.51 -15.64
CA GLU A 100 -9.29 -14.62 -14.69
C GLU A 100 -7.89 -15.22 -14.55
N GLU A 101 -6.91 -14.68 -15.28
CA GLU A 101 -5.49 -15.03 -15.20
C GLU A 101 -4.81 -14.37 -13.99
N MET A 102 -3.69 -14.93 -13.56
CA MET A 102 -2.95 -14.45 -12.37
C MET A 102 -1.69 -13.70 -12.77
N VAL A 103 -1.36 -12.64 -12.02
CA VAL A 103 -0.09 -11.91 -12.11
C VAL A 103 0.62 -11.89 -10.77
N ASP A 104 1.92 -12.12 -10.77
CA ASP A 104 2.77 -12.10 -9.57
C ASP A 104 3.02 -10.66 -9.10
N LEU A 105 2.78 -10.38 -7.82
CA LEU A 105 3.00 -9.06 -7.24
C LEU A 105 4.47 -8.63 -7.34
N GLU A 106 5.40 -9.57 -7.22
CA GLU A 106 6.84 -9.29 -7.33
C GLU A 106 7.21 -8.77 -8.73
N ASP A 107 6.54 -9.24 -9.79
CA ASP A 107 6.75 -8.71 -11.14
C ASP A 107 6.28 -7.26 -11.26
N LEU A 108 5.19 -6.90 -10.56
CA LEU A 108 4.67 -5.54 -10.52
C LEU A 108 5.58 -4.61 -9.71
N PHE A 109 6.06 -5.05 -8.54
CA PHE A 109 6.91 -4.23 -7.67
C PHE A 109 8.27 -3.91 -8.29
N GLN A 110 8.80 -4.81 -9.11
CA GLN A 110 10.06 -4.63 -9.81
C GLN A 110 10.03 -3.45 -10.79
N VAL A 111 8.86 -3.05 -11.31
CA VAL A 111 8.76 -1.99 -12.33
C VAL A 111 9.27 -0.64 -11.79
N LEU A 112 8.94 -0.26 -10.55
CA LEU A 112 9.34 1.03 -9.96
C LEU A 112 10.55 0.96 -9.03
N ASN A 113 11.29 -0.15 -9.02
CA ASN A 113 12.47 -0.29 -8.16
C ASN A 113 13.61 0.70 -8.55
N ASN A 114 14.66 0.77 -7.74
CA ASN A 114 15.76 1.73 -7.96
C ASN A 114 16.57 1.45 -9.24
N LYS A 115 16.51 0.23 -9.78
CA LYS A 115 17.16 -0.13 -11.04
C LYS A 115 16.35 0.38 -12.24
N ASN A 116 15.04 0.13 -12.22
CA ASN A 116 14.16 0.26 -13.37
C ASN A 116 13.49 1.63 -13.50
N CYS A 117 13.30 2.37 -12.40
CA CYS A 117 12.76 3.73 -12.44
C CYS A 117 13.79 4.75 -11.93
N ARG A 118 14.38 5.52 -12.85
CA ARG A 118 15.45 6.48 -12.55
C ARG A 118 14.94 7.63 -11.69
N ALA A 119 13.80 8.22 -12.03
CA ALA A 119 13.26 9.40 -11.37
C ALA A 119 12.82 9.12 -9.93
N LEU A 120 12.56 7.85 -9.56
CA LEU A 120 12.23 7.43 -8.20
C LEU A 120 13.41 6.84 -7.42
N ARG A 121 14.65 6.90 -7.90
CA ARG A 121 15.80 6.42 -7.11
C ARG A 121 15.91 7.20 -5.81
N ALA A 122 16.05 6.47 -4.70
CA ALA A 122 16.13 7.04 -3.37
C ALA A 122 14.85 7.75 -2.88
N LYS A 123 13.72 7.54 -3.57
CA LYS A 123 12.43 8.18 -3.28
C LYS A 123 11.37 7.15 -2.89
N PRO A 124 10.35 7.53 -2.10
CA PRO A 124 9.32 6.58 -1.67
C PRO A 124 8.52 6.02 -2.85
N LYS A 125 8.42 4.69 -2.92
CA LYS A 125 7.43 3.96 -3.72
C LYS A 125 6.48 3.24 -2.76
N VAL A 126 5.23 3.69 -2.70
CA VAL A 126 4.24 3.13 -1.77
C VAL A 126 3.25 2.28 -2.55
N TYR A 127 3.13 1.01 -2.19
CA TYR A 127 2.19 0.08 -2.76
C TYR A 127 1.10 -0.23 -1.74
N ILE A 128 -0.16 -0.04 -2.12
CA ILE A 128 -1.33 -0.38 -1.32
C ILE A 128 -2.05 -1.52 -2.04
N VAL A 129 -2.17 -2.67 -1.40
CA VAL A 129 -2.72 -3.88 -2.01
C VAL A 129 -3.97 -4.32 -1.25
N GLN A 130 -5.12 -4.18 -1.90
CA GLN A 130 -6.42 -4.68 -1.44
C GLN A 130 -6.79 -5.93 -2.25
N ALA A 131 -6.34 -7.07 -1.76
CA ALA A 131 -6.61 -8.39 -2.31
C ALA A 131 -6.54 -9.46 -1.21
N CYS A 132 -7.25 -10.57 -1.42
CA CYS A 132 -7.05 -11.75 -0.58
C CYS A 132 -5.63 -12.28 -0.77
N ARG A 133 -5.02 -12.78 0.32
CA ARG A 133 -3.69 -13.40 0.28
C ARG A 133 -3.74 -14.88 0.67
N GLY A 134 -4.93 -15.47 0.63
CA GLY A 134 -5.23 -16.85 0.97
C GLY A 134 -6.72 -17.01 1.31
N GLU A 135 -7.09 -18.17 1.86
CA GLU A 135 -8.48 -18.55 2.11
C GLU A 135 -8.83 -18.63 3.60
N GLN A 136 -7.86 -18.37 4.51
CA GLN A 136 -8.06 -18.48 5.95
C GLN A 136 -8.92 -17.32 6.48
N ARG A 137 -9.74 -17.63 7.48
CA ARG A 137 -10.60 -16.66 8.19
C ARG A 137 -10.06 -16.49 9.62
N ASP A 138 -9.85 -15.27 10.08
CA ASP A 138 -9.38 -14.96 11.44
C ASP A 138 -10.59 -14.79 12.40
N PRO A 139 -10.77 -15.68 13.40
CA PRO A 139 -11.82 -15.54 14.41
C PRO A 139 -11.49 -14.49 15.50
N GLY A 140 -10.24 -14.02 15.58
CA GLY A 140 -9.74 -13.19 16.68
C GLY A 140 -9.37 -14.00 17.93
N GLU A 141 -8.47 -13.46 18.75
CA GLU A 141 -7.94 -14.08 19.97
C GLU A 141 -8.02 -13.11 21.17
N THR A 142 -8.13 -13.64 22.41
CA THR A 142 -8.10 -12.83 23.64
C THR A 142 -6.66 -12.59 24.11
N VAL A 143 -6.27 -11.32 24.35
CA VAL A 143 -4.87 -10.92 24.55
C VAL A 143 -4.41 -10.99 26.02
N GLY A 144 -3.25 -11.62 26.25
CA GLY A 144 -2.32 -11.39 27.37
C GLY A 144 -0.95 -10.93 26.85
N ALA A 145 -0.14 -10.26 27.68
CA ALA A 145 0.93 -9.32 27.26
C ALA A 145 2.23 -9.90 26.65
N ASP A 146 2.71 -9.17 25.62
CA ASP A 146 4.03 -8.89 24.99
C ASP A 146 5.21 -9.89 24.94
N ASN A 147 5.79 -10.06 23.73
CA ASN A 147 7.11 -9.48 23.37
C ASN A 147 7.49 -9.74 21.88
N SER A 148 8.08 -8.74 21.21
CA SER A 148 8.59 -8.79 19.83
C SER A 148 10.11 -8.62 19.74
N VAL A 149 10.77 -9.18 18.72
CA VAL A 149 12.23 -9.05 18.46
C VAL A 149 12.49 -8.57 17.03
N MET A 150 13.44 -7.63 16.87
CA MET A 150 13.96 -7.11 15.58
C MET A 150 15.42 -7.54 15.33
N VAL A 151 15.85 -7.56 14.06
CA VAL A 151 17.28 -7.68 13.66
C VAL A 151 17.61 -6.66 12.56
N VAL A 152 18.80 -6.01 12.64
CA VAL A 152 19.35 -5.02 11.70
C VAL A 152 20.83 -5.33 11.39
N LYS A 153 21.30 -5.01 10.17
CA LYS A 153 22.73 -4.74 9.84
C LYS A 153 22.89 -3.71 8.69
N TYR A 154 23.90 -2.82 8.79
CA TYR A 154 24.48 -1.89 7.77
C TYR A 154 25.88 -2.41 7.34
N SER A 155 26.58 -2.08 6.23
CA SER A 155 26.94 -0.86 5.41
C SER A 155 27.69 -1.31 4.10
N PRO A 156 28.22 -0.50 3.11
CA PRO A 156 28.15 0.94 2.73
C PRO A 156 27.71 1.23 1.25
N GLU A 157 27.86 2.49 0.79
CA GLU A 157 27.39 3.20 -0.43
C GLU A 157 27.22 2.41 -1.75
N THR A 158 26.08 1.75 -1.84
CA THR A 158 25.22 1.61 -3.03
C THR A 158 23.81 1.46 -2.47
N ILE A 159 22.81 2.15 -3.03
CA ILE A 159 21.43 1.99 -2.54
C ILE A 159 20.95 0.62 -3.03
N PRO A 160 20.47 -0.29 -2.15
CA PRO A 160 19.95 -1.57 -2.59
C PRO A 160 18.79 -1.36 -3.57
N THR A 161 18.68 -2.26 -4.56
CA THR A 161 17.64 -2.21 -5.60
C THR A 161 16.24 -2.05 -5.03
N TYR A 162 15.98 -2.67 -3.87
CA TYR A 162 14.72 -2.66 -3.14
C TYR A 162 14.85 -1.92 -1.82
N THR A 163 14.90 -0.59 -1.90
CA THR A 163 14.80 0.31 -0.74
C THR A 163 13.91 1.48 -1.07
N ASP A 164 13.48 2.21 -0.03
CA ASP A 164 12.50 3.29 -0.16
C ASP A 164 11.14 2.77 -0.65
N THR A 165 10.83 1.50 -0.41
CA THR A 165 9.53 0.90 -0.68
C THR A 165 8.72 0.74 0.60
N LEU A 166 7.41 0.87 0.48
CA LEU A 166 6.44 0.59 1.53
C LEU A 166 5.31 -0.21 0.92
N HIS A 167 5.15 -1.47 1.31
CA HIS A 167 4.01 -2.30 0.93
C HIS A 167 3.02 -2.33 2.09
N VAL A 168 1.76 -2.02 1.80
CA VAL A 168 0.64 -2.06 2.75
C VAL A 168 -0.41 -2.99 2.20
N TYR A 169 -0.53 -4.16 2.81
CA TYR A 169 -1.52 -5.16 2.44
C TYR A 169 -2.75 -5.03 3.34
N SER A 170 -3.94 -5.15 2.76
CA SER A 170 -5.21 -5.09 3.50
C SER A 170 -5.39 -6.19 4.53
N THR A 171 -4.64 -7.28 4.39
CA THR A 171 -4.67 -8.46 5.27
C THR A 171 -3.30 -9.13 5.31
N VAL A 172 -3.03 -9.85 6.40
CA VAL A 172 -1.86 -10.73 6.53
C VAL A 172 -1.95 -11.87 5.52
N GLU A 173 -0.79 -12.36 5.10
CA GLU A 173 -0.64 -13.56 4.27
C GLU A 173 -1.49 -14.75 4.76
N GLY A 174 -2.16 -15.43 3.85
CA GLY A 174 -3.06 -16.55 4.16
C GLY A 174 -4.51 -16.15 4.42
N TYR A 175 -4.83 -14.87 4.67
CA TYR A 175 -6.17 -14.45 5.12
C TYR A 175 -7.00 -13.72 4.05
N ILE A 176 -8.32 -13.73 4.25
CA ILE A 176 -9.31 -13.05 3.41
C ILE A 176 -9.33 -11.54 3.68
N ALA A 177 -9.36 -10.73 2.62
CA ALA A 177 -9.61 -9.30 2.70
C ALA A 177 -11.12 -9.03 2.52
N TYR A 178 -11.74 -8.37 3.50
CA TYR A 178 -13.20 -8.18 3.52
C TYR A 178 -13.63 -6.83 2.96
N ARG A 179 -14.85 -6.79 2.41
CA ARG A 179 -15.46 -5.59 1.85
C ARG A 179 -16.96 -5.56 2.11
N ASP A 180 -17.51 -4.35 2.24
CA ASP A 180 -18.95 -4.09 2.23
C ASP A 180 -19.38 -3.66 0.82
N ASP A 181 -20.45 -4.27 0.32
CA ASP A 181 -20.92 -4.11 -1.07
C ASP A 181 -21.35 -2.67 -1.43
N LYS A 182 -21.59 -1.81 -0.44
CA LYS A 182 -22.03 -0.42 -0.64
C LYS A 182 -21.02 0.61 -0.17
N LYS A 183 -20.30 0.34 0.92
CA LYS A 183 -19.38 1.29 1.55
C LYS A 183 -17.94 1.14 1.09
N GLY A 184 -17.62 0.07 0.36
CA GLY A 184 -16.25 -0.27 0.03
C GLY A 184 -15.56 -1.04 1.14
N SER A 185 -14.25 -1.22 1.02
CA SER A 185 -13.48 -2.04 1.95
C SER A 185 -13.14 -1.27 3.20
N TYR A 186 -13.32 -1.89 4.36
CA TYR A 186 -12.98 -1.27 5.65
C TYR A 186 -11.52 -0.79 5.67
N PHE A 187 -10.61 -1.52 5.03
CA PHE A 187 -9.21 -1.12 4.90
C PHE A 187 -9.04 0.19 4.13
N ILE A 188 -9.54 0.28 2.89
CA ILE A 188 -9.35 1.48 2.06
C ILE A 188 -10.07 2.68 2.69
N GLN A 189 -11.30 2.50 3.18
CA GLN A 189 -12.04 3.58 3.83
C GLN A 189 -11.32 4.10 5.08
N THR A 190 -10.78 3.21 5.92
CA THR A 190 -10.00 3.60 7.11
C THR A 190 -8.69 4.28 6.74
N LEU A 191 -7.97 3.75 5.74
CA LEU A 191 -6.72 4.32 5.26
C LEU A 191 -6.94 5.74 4.72
N VAL A 192 -7.95 5.92 3.87
CA VAL A 192 -8.33 7.21 3.30
C VAL A 192 -8.67 8.22 4.40
N ASP A 193 -9.49 7.84 5.38
CA ASP A 193 -9.83 8.73 6.50
C ASP A 193 -8.57 9.16 7.27
N VAL A 194 -7.72 8.21 7.65
CA VAL A 194 -6.53 8.51 8.45
C VAL A 194 -5.55 9.38 7.67
N PHE A 195 -5.27 9.06 6.40
CA PHE A 195 -4.31 9.82 5.60
C PHE A 195 -4.80 11.23 5.28
N THR A 196 -6.12 11.39 5.13
CA THR A 196 -6.75 12.69 4.83
C THR A 196 -6.89 13.57 6.06
N ASN A 197 -7.23 13.00 7.22
CA ASN A 197 -7.69 13.75 8.39
C ASN A 197 -6.68 13.78 9.55
N ARG A 198 -5.53 13.12 9.43
CA ARG A 198 -4.45 13.13 10.43
C ARG A 198 -3.16 13.67 9.81
N ARG A 199 -2.18 13.99 10.66
CA ARG A 199 -0.85 14.45 10.25
C ARG A 199 0.20 13.66 11.03
N GLY A 200 1.28 13.30 10.36
CA GLY A 200 2.39 12.59 10.98
C GLY A 200 3.17 11.74 9.96
N PRO A 201 4.24 11.07 10.41
CA PRO A 201 4.96 10.12 9.59
C PRO A 201 4.03 9.00 9.13
N ILE A 202 4.14 8.58 7.87
CA ILE A 202 3.23 7.61 7.26
C ILE A 202 3.12 6.30 8.06
N LEU A 203 4.20 5.84 8.70
CA LEU A 203 4.19 4.62 9.51
C LEU A 203 3.36 4.76 10.79
N GLU A 204 3.34 5.96 11.39
CA GLU A 204 2.47 6.25 12.54
C GLU A 204 1.01 6.36 12.11
N LEU A 205 0.76 6.97 10.94
CA LEU A 205 -0.57 6.97 10.34
C LEU A 205 -1.06 5.55 10.06
N LEU A 206 -0.21 4.69 9.51
CA LEU A 206 -0.54 3.29 9.28
C LEU A 206 -0.75 2.50 10.59
N THR A 207 -0.01 2.84 11.65
CA THR A 207 -0.25 2.27 13.00
C THR A 207 -1.65 2.65 13.49
N GLU A 208 -2.10 3.88 13.24
CA GLU A 208 -3.47 4.30 13.53
C GLU A 208 -4.51 3.56 12.68
N VAL A 209 -4.22 3.28 11.40
CA VAL A 209 -5.07 2.42 10.54
C VAL A 209 -5.20 1.02 11.14
N THR A 210 -4.07 0.36 11.46
CA THR A 210 -4.04 -0.94 12.14
C THR A 210 -4.84 -0.91 13.44
N ARG A 211 -4.66 0.12 14.27
CA ARG A 211 -5.37 0.28 15.55
C ARG A 211 -6.89 0.42 15.36
N ARG A 212 -7.34 1.06 14.29
CA ARG A 212 -8.78 1.17 13.98
C ARG A 212 -9.33 -0.15 13.46
N MET A 213 -8.64 -0.78 12.51
CA MET A 213 -9.06 -2.08 11.97
C MET A 213 -9.15 -3.18 13.02
N ALA A 214 -8.20 -3.25 13.95
CA ALA A 214 -8.23 -4.23 15.04
C ALA A 214 -9.45 -4.08 15.98
N LYS A 215 -10.01 -2.86 16.10
CA LYS A 215 -11.20 -2.59 16.93
C LYS A 215 -12.49 -3.00 16.25
N GLU A 216 -12.54 -2.89 14.93
CA GLU A 216 -13.74 -3.23 14.16
C GLU A 216 -13.91 -4.75 14.07
N GLU A 217 -15.15 -5.18 13.86
CA GLU A 217 -15.52 -6.57 13.56
C GLU A 217 -16.27 -6.58 12.24
N VAL A 218 -15.85 -7.45 11.34
CA VAL A 218 -16.58 -7.66 10.08
C VAL A 218 -17.51 -8.84 10.28
N VAL A 219 -18.81 -8.62 10.15
CA VAL A 219 -19.79 -9.71 10.21
C VAL A 219 -19.98 -10.27 8.80
N GLN A 220 -19.59 -11.53 8.59
CA GLN A 220 -19.83 -12.25 7.34
C GLN A 220 -20.52 -13.58 7.67
N GLU A 221 -21.60 -13.90 6.95
CA GLU A 221 -22.39 -15.12 7.17
C GLU A 221 -22.92 -15.26 8.62
N GLY A 222 -23.10 -14.14 9.33
CA GLY A 222 -23.54 -14.13 10.73
C GLY A 222 -22.43 -14.34 11.76
N GLU A 223 -21.17 -14.53 11.33
CA GLU A 223 -20.01 -14.68 12.21
C GLU A 223 -19.13 -13.41 12.20
N ALA A 224 -18.68 -13.01 13.38
CA ALA A 224 -17.72 -11.91 13.53
C ALA A 224 -16.31 -12.37 13.11
N ARG A 225 -15.64 -11.54 12.31
CA ARG A 225 -14.29 -11.77 11.78
C ARG A 225 -13.40 -10.58 12.07
N LYS A 226 -12.11 -10.86 12.26
CA LYS A 226 -11.07 -9.84 12.37
C LYS A 226 -10.27 -9.76 11.08
N VAL A 227 -9.76 -8.57 10.81
CA VAL A 227 -8.90 -8.26 9.67
C VAL A 227 -7.87 -7.26 10.14
N ASN A 228 -6.60 -7.53 9.86
CA ASN A 228 -5.52 -6.63 10.23
C ASN A 228 -4.57 -6.44 9.04
N PRO A 229 -4.20 -5.20 8.69
CA PRO A 229 -3.31 -4.96 7.58
C PRO A 229 -1.87 -5.34 7.94
N GLU A 230 -1.11 -5.76 6.93
CA GLU A 230 0.33 -6.02 7.06
C GLU A 230 1.12 -4.89 6.43
N ILE A 231 2.11 -4.37 7.16
CA ILE A 231 2.94 -3.24 6.74
C ILE A 231 4.38 -3.71 6.62
N GLN A 232 4.94 -3.65 5.41
CA GLN A 232 6.33 -4.00 5.14
C GLN A 232 7.06 -2.76 4.62
N SER A 233 8.05 -2.29 5.38
CA SER A 233 8.75 -1.04 5.10
C SER A 233 10.25 -1.24 4.91
N THR A 234 10.77 -0.66 3.83
CA THR A 234 12.22 -0.42 3.62
C THR A 234 12.51 1.08 3.50
N LEU A 235 11.58 1.93 3.98
CA LEU A 235 11.78 3.37 4.04
C LEU A 235 12.98 3.70 4.93
N ARG A 236 13.84 4.59 4.43
CA ARG A 236 15.08 5.00 5.12
C ARG A 236 14.94 6.34 5.84
N LYS A 237 13.86 7.07 5.56
CA LYS A 237 13.56 8.39 6.13
C LYS A 237 12.07 8.46 6.48
N ARG A 238 11.68 9.46 7.27
CA ARG A 238 10.28 9.74 7.54
C ARG A 238 9.61 10.29 6.28
N LEU A 239 8.47 9.69 5.92
CA LEU A 239 7.60 10.16 4.85
C LEU A 239 6.40 10.89 5.46
N TYR A 240 6.18 12.14 5.07
CA TYR A 240 5.01 12.94 5.43
C TYR A 240 4.21 13.25 4.16
N LEU A 241 2.88 13.18 4.24
CA LEU A 241 2.00 13.42 3.08
C LEU A 241 1.31 14.79 3.12
N GLN A 242 1.28 15.44 4.29
CA GLN A 242 0.58 16.72 4.52
C GLN A 242 1.52 17.92 4.56
#